data_AF-A0A8B6YCD6-F1
#
_entry.id   AF-A0A8B6YCD6-F1
#
_cell.length_a   1.000
_cell.length_b   1.000
_cell.length_c   1.000
_cell.angle_alpha   90.00
_cell.angle_beta   90.00
_cell.angle_gamma   90.00
#
_symmetry.space_group_name_H-M   'P 1'
#
loop_
_entity.id
_entity.type
_entity.pdbx_description
1 polymer ?
#
loop_
_entity_poly.entity_id
_entity_poly.type
_entity_poly.pdbx_seq_one_letter_code
_entity_poly.pdbx_strand_id
1 'polypeptide(L)'
;MELAPRTCPELLLLLLLLLLGLSTGAVVDRPAEEGKEIWGYVTVRKDAHMFWWLYYATSPCKNFSELPLVMWLQGGPGGSSTGFGNFKEIGPLDSDLKPRRTTWLQAASLLFVDNPVGTGFSYVNNSDAYAKDLATVASDMMVLLKVFFDCHKEFQTIPFYIFSESYGGKMAAGIGLELHKAIQQGTIQCNFAGVALGDSWISPIDSVVSWGPYLYSVSLLDDQGLAEVSEIAEQVLDAVNKGLYKEATMLWGKAEMVVEKNTDGVNFYNILTKSTPESAAELSFEFTQSHLVRLFQRHVRQLQEDDLSQLMNGPIRKKLKIIPEDCFWGGQSTSVFQNMEGDFMKPVVSIVDELLEAGVNVTVYNGQLDLIVDTMGQEAWLRKLKWTELPKFNQLRWKPLYTDPKSSETSAFVKSYKNLAFYWILRAGHMVPSDQGDMALKMMRLVTRQE
;
A
#
# COMPACT_ATOMS: atom_id res chain seq x y z
N MET A 1 -73.03 40.10 45.05
CA MET A 1 -72.34 39.55 46.23
C MET A 1 -70.87 39.55 45.89
N GLU A 2 -70.18 40.68 46.10
CA GLU A 2 -69.44 40.98 47.34
C GLU A 2 -68.37 39.90 47.60
N LEU A 3 -67.07 40.15 47.77
CA LEU A 3 -66.22 41.32 47.97
C LEU A 3 -64.78 40.82 47.69
N ALA A 4 -63.93 41.65 47.08
CA ALA A 4 -62.47 41.47 47.13
C ALA A 4 -61.94 42.04 48.49
N PRO A 5 -60.62 42.22 48.76
CA PRO A 5 -59.36 41.61 48.32
C PRO A 5 -58.40 41.34 49.54
N ARG A 6 -57.07 41.29 49.29
CA ARG A 6 -55.90 41.50 50.21
C ARG A 6 -55.21 40.20 50.66
N THR A 7 -53.89 40.02 50.63
CA THR A 7 -52.74 40.94 50.55
C THR A 7 -51.47 40.12 50.33
N CYS A 8 -50.50 40.67 49.59
CA CYS A 8 -49.07 40.32 49.68
C CYS A 8 -48.36 41.57 50.24
N PRO A 9 -47.31 41.44 51.08
CA PRO A 9 -46.06 42.14 50.75
C PRO A 9 -44.81 41.32 51.13
N GLU A 10 -43.87 41.17 50.20
CA GLU A 10 -42.59 41.93 50.14
C GLU A 10 -41.43 41.24 50.89
N LEU A 11 -40.45 40.73 50.14
CA LEU A 11 -39.12 41.37 50.02
C LEU A 11 -38.37 40.64 48.88
N LEU A 12 -38.16 41.34 47.75
CA LEU A 12 -36.88 41.85 47.27
C LEU A 12 -36.04 40.79 46.51
N LEU A 13 -35.52 41.01 45.30
CA LEU A 13 -35.17 42.25 44.60
C LEU A 13 -34.85 41.89 43.13
N LEU A 14 -35.38 42.71 42.19
CA LEU A 14 -34.80 43.22 40.93
C LEU A 14 -33.88 42.35 40.05
N LEU A 15 -33.82 42.49 38.71
CA LEU A 15 -34.58 43.16 37.65
C LEU A 15 -33.84 42.66 36.37
N LEU A 16 -34.53 42.12 35.37
CA LEU A 16 -34.59 42.66 34.00
C LEU A 16 -33.24 43.07 33.38
N LEU A 17 -32.84 42.41 32.29
CA LEU A 17 -32.89 42.99 30.94
C LEU A 17 -32.23 42.06 29.90
N LEU A 18 -32.86 42.04 28.72
CA LEU A 18 -32.31 41.54 27.46
C LEU A 18 -30.88 42.05 27.24
N LEU A 19 -30.02 41.21 26.64
CA LEU A 19 -29.02 41.63 25.66
C LEU A 19 -28.43 40.39 24.96
N LEU A 20 -28.30 40.50 23.64
CA LEU A 20 -27.43 39.66 22.82
C LEU A 20 -26.04 39.61 23.45
N GLY A 21 -25.60 38.42 23.85
CA GLY A 21 -24.24 38.15 24.27
C GLY A 21 -23.64 37.14 23.32
N LEU A 22 -22.67 37.60 22.53
CA LEU A 22 -21.68 36.76 21.86
C LEU A 22 -21.22 35.67 22.84
N SER A 23 -21.52 34.40 22.55
CA SER A 23 -20.64 33.36 23.07
C SER A 23 -19.36 33.50 22.27
N THR A 24 -18.45 34.32 22.77
CA THR A 24 -17.03 34.19 22.47
C THR A 24 -16.74 32.71 22.60
N GLY A 25 -16.52 32.06 21.46
CA GLY A 25 -16.01 30.70 21.43
C GLY A 25 -14.78 30.74 22.30
N ALA A 26 -14.88 30.13 23.48
CA ALA A 26 -13.72 29.89 24.30
C ALA A 26 -12.81 29.07 23.40
N VAL A 27 -11.76 29.72 22.88
CA VAL A 27 -10.59 29.05 22.36
C VAL A 27 -10.08 28.31 23.59
N VAL A 28 -10.54 27.07 23.73
CA VAL A 28 -9.89 26.10 24.59
C VAL A 28 -8.53 25.96 23.95
N ASP A 29 -7.56 26.62 24.58
CA ASP A 29 -6.15 26.47 24.31
C ASP A 29 -5.85 24.99 24.57
N ARG A 30 -5.94 24.18 23.52
CA ARG A 30 -5.69 22.74 23.60
C ARG A 30 -4.17 22.59 23.70
N PRO A 31 -3.67 21.89 24.73
CA PRO A 31 -2.25 21.55 24.79
C PRO A 31 -1.90 20.76 23.52
N ALA A 32 -0.72 20.95 22.95
CA ALA A 32 -0.22 20.28 21.76
C ALA A 32 -0.68 18.81 21.69
N GLU A 33 -1.75 18.52 20.94
CA GLU A 33 -2.38 17.19 20.96
C GLU A 33 -1.53 16.22 20.16
N GLU A 34 -1.13 15.11 20.79
CA GLU A 34 -0.60 13.93 20.11
C GLU A 34 -1.51 13.52 18.95
N GLY A 35 -0.91 13.38 17.76
CA GLY A 35 -1.42 12.71 16.54
C GLY A 35 -2.94 12.75 16.26
N LYS A 36 -3.42 13.76 15.53
CA LYS A 36 -4.77 13.75 14.96
C LYS A 36 -4.91 12.61 13.94
N GLU A 37 -5.96 11.81 14.07
CA GLU A 37 -6.32 10.74 13.12
C GLU A 37 -7.81 10.83 12.76
N ILE A 38 -8.16 10.42 11.54
CA ILE A 38 -9.52 10.43 10.99
C ILE A 38 -9.69 9.18 10.13
N TRP A 39 -10.86 8.56 10.14
CA TRP A 39 -11.18 7.42 9.29
C TRP A 39 -12.62 7.49 8.80
N GLY A 40 -12.91 6.77 7.72
CA GLY A 40 -14.24 6.81 7.12
C GLY A 40 -14.41 5.80 5.99
N TYR A 41 -15.62 5.83 5.43
CA TYR A 41 -15.99 5.05 4.26
C TYR A 41 -16.38 5.97 3.10
N VAL A 42 -16.09 5.54 1.88
CA VAL A 42 -16.69 6.09 0.65
C VAL A 42 -17.38 4.96 -0.11
N THR A 43 -18.63 5.19 -0.50
CA THR A 43 -19.32 4.31 -1.44
C THR A 43 -18.89 4.68 -2.85
N VAL A 44 -18.05 3.85 -3.48
CA VAL A 44 -17.38 4.16 -4.75
C VAL A 44 -18.16 3.66 -5.97
N ARG A 45 -18.92 2.58 -5.78
CA ARG A 45 -19.92 2.06 -6.71
C ARG A 45 -21.11 1.54 -5.92
N LYS A 46 -22.19 1.21 -6.61
CA LYS A 46 -23.30 0.46 -6.01
C LYS A 46 -22.74 -0.81 -5.36
N ASP A 47 -23.12 -1.05 -4.10
CA ASP A 47 -22.73 -2.22 -3.30
C ASP A 47 -21.21 -2.34 -3.05
N ALA A 48 -20.44 -1.26 -3.19
CA ALA A 48 -18.98 -1.25 -3.04
C ALA A 48 -18.51 -0.09 -2.16
N HIS A 49 -17.91 -0.42 -1.01
CA HIS A 49 -17.57 0.55 0.04
C HIS A 49 -16.09 0.45 0.42
N MET A 50 -15.34 1.54 0.25
CA MET A 50 -13.91 1.61 0.56
C MET A 50 -13.67 2.27 1.92
N PHE A 51 -12.91 1.62 2.78
CA PHE A 51 -12.42 2.14 4.05
C PHE A 51 -11.07 2.84 3.88
N TRP A 52 -10.89 3.95 4.59
CA TRP A 52 -9.63 4.69 4.64
C TRP A 52 -9.34 5.20 6.06
N TRP A 53 -8.06 5.36 6.37
CA TRP A 53 -7.57 5.85 7.65
C TRP A 53 -6.41 6.85 7.44
N LEU A 54 -6.64 8.09 7.86
CA LEU A 54 -5.70 9.20 7.83
C LEU A 54 -5.06 9.43 9.21
N TYR A 55 -3.75 9.66 9.19
CA TYR A 55 -2.96 10.17 10.31
C TYR A 55 -2.26 11.47 9.89
N TYR A 56 -2.35 12.50 10.72
CA TYR A 56 -1.64 13.76 10.48
C TYR A 56 -0.18 13.65 10.93
N ALA A 57 0.73 14.30 10.20
CA ALA A 57 2.15 14.30 10.53
C ALA A 57 2.42 14.86 11.94
N THR A 58 3.37 14.25 12.65
CA THR A 58 3.77 14.59 14.03
C THR A 58 5.22 15.05 14.10
N SER A 59 5.67 15.80 13.10
CA SER A 59 7.05 16.31 13.04
C SER A 59 7.31 17.31 14.18
N PRO A 60 8.45 17.24 14.87
CA PRO A 60 8.75 18.16 15.98
C PRO A 60 9.01 19.61 15.52
N CYS A 61 9.33 19.82 14.24
CA CYS A 61 9.79 21.11 13.72
C CYS A 61 8.89 21.72 12.64
N LYS A 62 7.88 20.99 12.14
CA LYS A 62 7.04 21.41 11.01
C LYS A 62 5.58 21.10 11.29
N ASN A 63 4.69 21.99 10.86
CA ASN A 63 3.26 21.70 10.86
C ASN A 63 2.94 20.64 9.78
N PHE A 64 1.87 19.86 9.97
CA PHE A 64 1.42 18.89 8.96
C PHE A 64 1.15 19.55 7.59
N SER A 65 0.76 20.83 7.56
CA SER A 65 0.51 21.58 6.32
C SER A 65 1.78 21.92 5.53
N GLU A 66 2.96 21.75 6.14
CA GLU A 66 4.28 21.96 5.50
C GLU A 66 4.93 20.66 5.04
N LEU A 67 4.26 19.54 5.30
CA LEU A 67 4.71 18.18 4.99
C LEU A 67 3.79 17.55 3.95
N PRO A 68 4.27 16.60 3.14
CA PRO A 68 3.44 15.93 2.14
C PRO A 68 2.34 15.06 2.75
N LEU A 69 1.31 14.79 1.96
CA LEU A 69 0.40 13.65 2.16
C LEU A 69 0.93 12.46 1.38
N VAL A 70 1.06 11.32 2.03
CA VAL A 70 1.40 10.05 1.42
C VAL A 70 0.20 9.11 1.55
N MET A 71 -0.40 8.74 0.42
CA MET A 71 -1.30 7.59 0.38
C MET A 71 -0.46 6.31 0.27
N TRP A 72 -0.75 5.32 1.12
CA TRP A 72 -0.11 4.00 1.08
C TRP A 72 -1.08 2.95 0.53
N LEU A 73 -0.64 2.23 -0.50
CA LEU A 73 -1.36 1.12 -1.11
C LEU A 73 -0.56 -0.18 -0.95
N GLN A 74 -1.04 -1.06 -0.08
CA GLN A 74 -0.56 -2.43 0.00
C GLN A 74 -1.02 -3.24 -1.22
N GLY A 75 -0.41 -4.40 -1.48
CA GLY A 75 -0.63 -5.22 -2.66
C GLY A 75 -1.55 -6.41 -2.45
N GLY A 76 -1.04 -7.61 -2.74
CA GLY A 76 -1.83 -8.84 -2.84
C GLY A 76 -2.04 -9.29 -4.29
N PRO A 77 -3.14 -8.93 -4.99
CA PRO A 77 -4.20 -7.98 -4.61
C PRO A 77 -5.03 -8.47 -3.43
N GLY A 78 -5.65 -7.52 -2.73
CA GLY A 78 -6.49 -7.81 -1.57
C GLY A 78 -5.83 -7.54 -0.21
N GLY A 79 -4.58 -7.08 -0.19
CA GLY A 79 -3.80 -6.83 1.03
C GLY A 79 -4.18 -5.52 1.72
N SER A 80 -4.39 -5.55 3.03
CA SER A 80 -4.88 -4.38 3.77
C SER A 80 -3.77 -3.35 4.07
N SER A 81 -3.92 -2.14 3.53
CA SER A 81 -3.08 -0.99 3.86
C SER A 81 -3.29 -0.52 5.30
N THR A 82 -4.52 -0.58 5.81
CA THR A 82 -4.86 -0.13 7.18
C THR A 82 -4.37 -1.09 8.25
N GLY A 83 -4.07 -2.34 7.88
CA GLY A 83 -3.42 -3.35 8.71
C GLY A 83 -1.89 -3.39 8.52
N PHE A 84 -1.40 -3.87 7.37
CA PHE A 84 0.04 -4.07 7.14
C PHE A 84 0.82 -2.76 7.08
N GLY A 85 0.44 -1.88 6.15
CA GLY A 85 1.10 -0.58 5.99
C GLY A 85 1.13 0.20 7.29
N ASN A 86 0.05 0.14 8.07
CA ASN A 86 -0.07 0.83 9.34
C ASN A 86 0.72 0.15 10.48
N PHE A 87 0.40 -1.10 10.82
CA PHE A 87 0.88 -1.75 12.05
C PHE A 87 2.09 -2.66 11.86
N LYS A 88 2.49 -2.97 10.63
CA LYS A 88 3.70 -3.75 10.34
C LYS A 88 4.82 -2.88 9.78
N GLU A 89 4.49 -1.81 9.06
CA GLU A 89 5.47 -1.09 8.24
C GLU A 89 5.73 0.36 8.69
N ILE A 90 4.88 1.31 8.28
CA ILE A 90 5.19 2.75 8.31
C ILE A 90 4.35 3.58 9.30
N GLY A 91 3.26 3.02 9.82
CA GLY A 91 2.37 3.72 10.75
C GLY A 91 2.99 4.00 12.13
N PRO A 92 2.26 4.71 13.01
CA PRO A 92 2.77 5.18 14.30
C PRO A 92 3.11 4.06 15.27
N LEU A 93 2.37 2.96 15.21
CA LEU A 93 2.45 1.85 16.16
C LEU A 93 2.84 0.55 15.47
N ASP A 94 3.40 -0.38 16.22
CA ASP A 94 3.54 -1.78 15.81
C ASP A 94 2.31 -2.62 16.16
N SER A 95 2.38 -3.92 15.87
CA SER A 95 1.28 -4.86 16.16
C SER A 95 1.05 -5.09 17.65
N ASP A 96 2.02 -4.74 18.50
CA ASP A 96 1.87 -4.75 19.96
C ASP A 96 1.36 -3.40 20.50
N LEU A 97 0.97 -2.47 19.61
CA LEU A 97 0.59 -1.10 19.92
C LEU A 97 1.71 -0.26 20.56
N LYS A 98 2.98 -0.60 20.31
CA LYS A 98 4.13 0.20 20.78
C LYS A 98 4.52 1.24 19.73
N PRO A 99 5.01 2.43 20.14
CA PRO A 99 5.49 3.45 19.22
C PRO A 99 6.62 2.96 18.30
N ARG A 100 6.51 3.29 17.01
CA ARG A 100 7.51 2.94 15.98
C ARG A 100 8.50 4.07 15.76
N ARG A 101 9.78 3.84 16.06
CA ARG A 101 10.88 4.81 15.84
C ARG A 101 10.99 5.27 14.39
N THR A 102 10.73 4.39 13.43
CA THR A 102 10.86 4.64 11.99
C THR A 102 9.53 5.02 11.32
N THR A 103 8.51 5.42 12.10
CA THR A 103 7.23 5.85 11.51
C THR A 103 7.43 7.00 10.53
N TRP A 104 6.70 6.96 9.42
CA TRP A 104 6.74 8.01 8.41
C TRP A 104 5.99 9.28 8.84
N LEU A 105 5.20 9.23 9.91
CA LEU A 105 4.52 10.42 10.48
C LEU A 105 5.47 11.54 10.91
N GLN A 106 6.74 11.23 11.10
CA GLN A 106 7.78 12.22 11.36
C GLN A 106 8.01 13.18 10.19
N ALA A 107 7.59 12.83 8.98
CA ALA A 107 7.87 13.55 7.75
C ALA A 107 6.72 13.59 6.73
N ALA A 108 5.58 12.96 6.99
CA ALA A 108 4.40 13.01 6.11
C ALA A 108 3.11 12.73 6.89
N SER A 109 1.97 13.27 6.43
CA SER A 109 0.67 12.73 6.82
C SER A 109 0.42 11.45 6.03
N LEU A 110 -0.18 10.43 6.64
CA LEU A 110 -0.36 9.10 6.03
C LEU A 110 -1.83 8.78 5.81
N LEU A 111 -2.22 8.47 4.58
CA LEU A 111 -3.54 7.99 4.20
C LEU A 111 -3.45 6.51 3.79
N PHE A 112 -3.90 5.62 4.67
CA PHE A 112 -4.01 4.19 4.35
C PHE A 112 -5.38 3.93 3.73
N VAL A 113 -5.41 3.23 2.59
CA VAL A 113 -6.67 2.86 1.93
C VAL A 113 -6.71 1.36 1.71
N ASP A 114 -7.75 0.71 2.22
CA ASP A 114 -7.99 -0.71 1.96
C ASP A 114 -8.56 -0.86 0.55
N ASN A 115 -7.69 -1.23 -0.39
CA ASN A 115 -7.97 -1.24 -1.82
C ASN A 115 -7.47 -2.56 -2.44
N PRO A 116 -8.17 -3.17 -3.41
CA PRO A 116 -9.52 -2.87 -3.92
C PRO A 116 -10.65 -3.04 -2.90
N VAL A 117 -11.90 -2.74 -3.31
CA VAL A 117 -13.08 -3.01 -2.47
C VAL A 117 -13.14 -4.50 -2.11
N GLY A 118 -13.36 -4.81 -0.82
CA GLY A 118 -13.30 -6.17 -0.30
C GLY A 118 -12.02 -6.53 0.46
N THR A 119 -11.03 -5.64 0.42
CA THR A 119 -9.77 -5.71 1.18
C THR A 119 -9.97 -5.20 2.61
N GLY A 120 -9.36 -5.83 3.62
CA GLY A 120 -9.34 -5.32 4.99
C GLY A 120 -10.74 -4.99 5.52
N PHE A 121 -10.99 -3.71 5.83
CA PHE A 121 -12.30 -3.21 6.25
C PHE A 121 -13.18 -2.66 5.11
N SER A 122 -12.67 -2.61 3.88
CA SER A 122 -13.50 -2.34 2.69
C SER A 122 -14.35 -3.56 2.36
N TYR A 123 -15.62 -3.35 1.99
CA TYR A 123 -16.57 -4.44 1.79
C TYR A 123 -17.46 -4.23 0.59
N VAL A 124 -18.04 -5.33 0.12
CA VAL A 124 -19.12 -5.35 -0.87
C VAL A 124 -20.40 -5.86 -0.22
N ASN A 125 -21.55 -5.36 -0.65
CA ASN A 125 -22.85 -5.95 -0.27
C ASN A 125 -23.22 -7.12 -1.18
N ASN A 126 -22.60 -7.19 -2.37
CA ASN A 126 -22.83 -8.22 -3.38
C ASN A 126 -21.49 -8.63 -4.02
N SER A 127 -21.26 -9.94 -4.17
CA SER A 127 -20.04 -10.48 -4.79
C SER A 127 -19.80 -10.00 -6.22
N ASP A 128 -20.84 -9.58 -6.95
CA ASP A 128 -20.66 -9.01 -8.30
C ASP A 128 -19.95 -7.65 -8.30
N ALA A 129 -19.86 -7.00 -7.12
CA ALA A 129 -19.24 -5.69 -6.99
C ALA A 129 -17.71 -5.74 -6.82
N TYR A 130 -17.08 -6.91 -6.70
CA TYR A 130 -15.62 -7.01 -6.71
C TYR A 130 -15.02 -6.52 -8.04
N ALA A 131 -13.93 -5.78 -7.95
CA ALA A 131 -13.16 -5.38 -9.12
C ALA A 131 -12.56 -6.61 -9.81
N LYS A 132 -12.48 -6.57 -11.16
CA LYS A 132 -11.93 -7.66 -11.99
C LYS A 132 -10.70 -7.25 -12.80
N ASP A 133 -10.39 -5.96 -12.80
CA ASP A 133 -9.29 -5.37 -13.54
C ASP A 133 -8.81 -4.06 -12.89
N LEU A 134 -7.60 -3.64 -13.27
CA LEU A 134 -7.00 -2.40 -12.80
C LEU A 134 -7.84 -1.15 -13.13
N ALA A 135 -8.59 -1.16 -14.24
CA ALA A 135 -9.41 -0.02 -14.65
C ALA A 135 -10.54 0.25 -13.65
N THR A 136 -11.21 -0.80 -13.18
CA THR A 136 -12.23 -0.71 -12.14
C THR A 136 -11.63 -0.22 -10.82
N VAL A 137 -10.46 -0.74 -10.43
CA VAL A 137 -9.74 -0.30 -9.23
C VAL A 137 -9.39 1.20 -9.29
N ALA A 138 -8.87 1.66 -10.43
CA ALA A 138 -8.53 3.07 -10.62
C ALA A 138 -9.78 3.96 -10.59
N SER A 139 -10.86 3.54 -11.24
CA SER A 139 -12.15 4.26 -11.23
C SER A 139 -12.71 4.41 -9.81
N ASP A 140 -12.69 3.34 -9.01
CA ASP A 140 -13.14 3.37 -7.62
C ASP A 140 -12.32 4.36 -6.79
N MET A 141 -10.99 4.34 -6.96
CA MET A 141 -10.10 5.27 -6.27
C MET A 141 -10.35 6.73 -6.66
N MET A 142 -10.70 7.02 -7.92
CA MET A 142 -11.02 8.40 -8.33
C MET A 142 -12.24 8.94 -7.57
N VAL A 143 -13.25 8.10 -7.30
CA VAL A 143 -14.40 8.49 -6.49
C VAL A 143 -13.98 8.76 -5.04
N LEU A 144 -13.17 7.87 -4.45
CA LEU A 144 -12.64 8.08 -3.09
C LEU A 144 -11.81 9.36 -2.99
N LEU A 145 -10.84 9.56 -3.88
CA LEU A 145 -9.95 10.72 -3.84
C LEU A 145 -10.70 12.03 -4.06
N LYS A 146 -11.72 12.05 -4.94
CA LYS A 146 -12.59 13.22 -5.10
C LYS A 146 -13.28 13.58 -3.78
N VAL A 147 -13.95 12.61 -3.16
CA VAL A 147 -14.65 12.83 -1.88
C VAL A 147 -13.66 13.25 -0.78
N PHE A 148 -12.51 12.58 -0.70
CA PHE A 148 -11.48 12.89 0.29
C PHE A 148 -10.97 14.33 0.16
N PHE A 149 -10.57 14.76 -1.04
CA PHE A 149 -10.06 16.12 -1.23
C PHE A 149 -11.14 17.19 -1.13
N ASP A 150 -12.40 16.90 -1.47
CA ASP A 150 -13.52 17.83 -1.28
C ASP A 150 -13.82 18.08 0.21
N CYS A 151 -13.69 17.04 1.05
CA CYS A 151 -13.90 17.12 2.50
C CYS A 151 -12.68 17.61 3.27
N HIS A 152 -11.47 17.29 2.82
CA HIS A 152 -10.21 17.62 3.49
C HIS A 152 -9.39 18.61 2.67
N LYS A 153 -9.93 19.82 2.54
CA LYS A 153 -9.36 20.88 1.70
C LYS A 153 -7.96 21.30 2.12
N GLU A 154 -7.58 21.08 3.38
CA GLU A 154 -6.23 21.31 3.88
C GLU A 154 -5.16 20.49 3.13
N PHE A 155 -5.53 19.38 2.48
CA PHE A 155 -4.59 18.55 1.73
C PHE A 155 -4.53 18.85 0.23
N GLN A 156 -5.40 19.73 -0.29
CA GLN A 156 -5.42 20.01 -1.73
C GLN A 156 -4.16 20.76 -2.22
N THR A 157 -3.52 21.55 -1.34
CA THR A 157 -2.39 22.41 -1.70
C THR A 157 -1.03 21.79 -1.36
N ILE A 158 -0.99 20.80 -0.47
CA ILE A 158 0.26 20.14 -0.09
C ILE A 158 0.65 19.04 -1.09
N PRO A 159 1.94 18.75 -1.29
CA PRO A 159 2.37 17.68 -2.19
C PRO A 159 1.74 16.34 -1.79
N PHE A 160 1.08 15.69 -2.75
CA PHE A 160 0.43 14.40 -2.58
C PHE A 160 1.19 13.31 -3.35
N TYR A 161 1.59 12.25 -2.66
CA TYR A 161 2.27 11.11 -3.23
C TYR A 161 1.48 9.83 -3.00
N ILE A 162 1.59 8.89 -3.95
CA ILE A 162 1.07 7.52 -3.79
C ILE A 162 2.27 6.59 -3.64
N PHE A 163 2.50 6.11 -2.44
CA PHE A 163 3.47 5.04 -2.16
C PHE A 163 2.75 3.70 -2.14
N SER A 164 3.48 2.66 -2.51
CA SER A 164 2.87 1.35 -2.69
C SER A 164 3.89 0.23 -2.58
N GLU A 165 3.38 -0.98 -2.39
CA GLU A 165 4.17 -2.20 -2.33
C GLU A 165 3.52 -3.30 -3.17
N SER A 166 4.30 -4.18 -3.79
CA SER A 166 3.79 -5.41 -4.43
C SER A 166 2.79 -5.11 -5.55
N TYR A 167 1.63 -5.80 -5.57
CA TYR A 167 0.52 -5.48 -6.45
C TYR A 167 0.01 -4.03 -6.31
N GLY A 168 0.24 -3.41 -5.15
CA GLY A 168 -0.02 -2.01 -4.89
C GLY A 168 0.70 -1.11 -5.89
N GLY A 169 1.88 -1.49 -6.38
CA GLY A 169 2.59 -0.76 -7.43
C GLY A 169 1.84 -0.70 -8.75
N LYS A 170 1.25 -1.82 -9.18
CA LYS A 170 0.37 -1.86 -10.36
C LYS A 170 -0.84 -0.94 -10.16
N MET A 171 -1.44 -0.99 -8.97
CA MET A 171 -2.57 -0.11 -8.61
C MET A 171 -2.16 1.36 -8.59
N ALA A 172 -1.04 1.70 -7.96
CA ALA A 172 -0.51 3.06 -7.87
C ALA A 172 -0.18 3.64 -9.23
N ALA A 173 0.39 2.86 -10.16
CA ALA A 173 0.65 3.30 -11.53
C ALA A 173 -0.67 3.66 -12.25
N GLY A 174 -1.67 2.76 -12.21
CA GLY A 174 -2.97 3.01 -12.84
C GLY A 174 -3.72 4.19 -12.22
N ILE A 175 -3.79 4.23 -10.88
CA ILE A 175 -4.43 5.31 -10.12
C ILE A 175 -3.72 6.64 -10.38
N GLY A 176 -2.39 6.66 -10.39
CA GLY A 176 -1.61 7.87 -10.63
C GLY A 176 -1.86 8.47 -12.01
N LEU A 177 -2.00 7.61 -13.04
CA LEU A 177 -2.27 8.06 -14.40
C LEU A 177 -3.69 8.66 -14.51
N GLU A 178 -4.70 7.99 -13.93
CA GLU A 178 -6.07 8.51 -13.93
C GLU A 178 -6.21 9.77 -13.06
N LEU A 179 -5.49 9.87 -11.95
CA LEU A 179 -5.46 11.07 -11.11
C LEU A 179 -4.84 12.25 -11.88
N HIS A 180 -3.74 12.03 -12.59
CA HIS A 180 -3.13 13.06 -13.42
C HIS A 180 -4.12 13.60 -14.47
N LYS A 181 -4.84 12.70 -15.16
CA LYS A 181 -5.90 13.08 -16.11
C LYS A 181 -7.05 13.84 -15.44
N ALA A 182 -7.50 13.38 -14.28
CA ALA A 182 -8.57 14.02 -13.51
C ALA A 182 -8.21 15.45 -13.08
N ILE A 183 -6.96 15.69 -12.67
CA ILE A 183 -6.45 17.02 -12.32
C ILE A 183 -6.40 17.92 -13.56
N GLN A 184 -5.90 17.42 -14.69
CA GLN A 184 -5.89 18.18 -15.95
C GLN A 184 -7.29 18.58 -16.42
N GLN A 185 -8.28 17.73 -16.15
CA GLN A 185 -9.70 17.99 -16.44
C GLN A 185 -10.38 18.87 -15.39
N GLY A 186 -9.72 19.18 -14.26
CA GLY A 186 -10.27 19.94 -13.16
C GLY A 186 -11.35 19.20 -12.35
N THR A 187 -11.44 17.87 -12.45
CA THR A 187 -12.47 17.08 -11.75
C THR A 187 -12.05 16.71 -10.32
N ILE A 188 -10.74 16.68 -10.05
CA ILE A 188 -10.15 16.53 -8.71
C ILE A 188 -9.11 17.63 -8.52
N GLN A 189 -9.16 18.31 -7.38
CA GLN A 189 -8.19 19.34 -7.01
C GLN A 189 -7.23 18.80 -5.95
N CYS A 190 -6.00 18.49 -6.35
CA CYS A 190 -4.91 18.19 -5.43
C CYS A 190 -3.54 18.49 -6.08
N ASN A 191 -2.52 18.72 -5.26
CA ASN A 191 -1.14 18.91 -5.71
C ASN A 191 -0.44 17.56 -5.84
N PHE A 192 -0.81 16.76 -6.85
CA PHE A 192 -0.25 15.43 -7.08
C PHE A 192 1.21 15.51 -7.55
N ALA A 193 2.11 14.91 -6.78
CA ALA A 193 3.55 15.03 -6.93
C ALA A 193 4.21 13.77 -7.54
N GLY A 194 3.63 12.58 -7.40
CA GLY A 194 4.15 11.37 -8.02
C GLY A 194 3.75 10.06 -7.36
N VAL A 195 4.24 8.96 -7.94
CA VAL A 195 4.09 7.59 -7.44
C VAL A 195 5.43 7.01 -7.00
N ALA A 196 5.41 6.20 -5.95
CA ALA A 196 6.54 5.40 -5.51
C ALA A 196 6.13 3.92 -5.45
N LEU A 197 6.83 3.12 -6.26
CA LEU A 197 6.55 1.75 -6.59
C LEU A 197 7.56 0.87 -5.84
N GLY A 198 7.18 0.42 -4.64
CA GLY A 198 7.96 -0.51 -3.82
C GLY A 198 7.76 -1.93 -4.25
N ASP A 199 8.82 -2.69 -4.45
CA ASP A 199 8.80 -4.13 -4.64
C ASP A 199 7.64 -4.57 -5.57
N SER A 200 7.52 -3.87 -6.71
CA SER A 200 6.23 -3.69 -7.39
C SER A 200 5.95 -4.67 -8.54
N TRP A 201 4.72 -5.19 -8.58
CA TRP A 201 4.22 -6.16 -9.58
C TRP A 201 3.87 -5.52 -10.94
N ILE A 202 4.78 -4.69 -11.49
CA ILE A 202 4.60 -3.93 -12.74
C ILE A 202 4.70 -4.84 -13.97
N SER A 203 5.73 -5.70 -14.01
CA SER A 203 5.90 -6.72 -15.03
C SER A 203 6.05 -8.08 -14.36
N PRO A 204 4.93 -8.76 -14.05
CA PRO A 204 4.95 -10.04 -13.35
C PRO A 204 5.85 -11.06 -14.03
N ILE A 205 5.78 -11.11 -15.36
CA ILE A 205 6.53 -12.07 -16.14
C ILE A 205 8.04 -11.84 -16.06
N ASP A 206 8.49 -10.59 -15.96
CA ASP A 206 9.91 -10.28 -15.84
C ASP A 206 10.50 -10.80 -14.52
N SER A 207 9.72 -10.77 -13.43
CA SER A 207 10.12 -11.41 -12.16
C SER A 207 10.14 -12.94 -12.27
N VAL A 208 9.10 -13.55 -12.84
CA VAL A 208 9.02 -15.03 -12.92
C VAL A 208 10.18 -15.63 -13.70
N VAL A 209 10.56 -15.02 -14.83
CA VAL A 209 11.68 -15.52 -15.64
C VAL A 209 13.05 -15.26 -14.98
N SER A 210 13.15 -14.32 -14.03
CA SER A 210 14.38 -14.05 -13.29
C SER A 210 14.55 -14.85 -12.01
N TRP A 211 13.50 -15.47 -11.47
CA TRP A 211 13.59 -16.28 -10.25
C TRP A 211 14.70 -17.35 -10.30
N GLY A 212 14.77 -18.11 -11.40
CA GLY A 212 15.82 -19.12 -11.60
C GLY A 212 17.23 -18.52 -11.55
N PRO A 213 17.57 -17.58 -12.47
CA PRO A 213 18.87 -16.90 -12.45
C PRO A 213 19.23 -16.22 -11.13
N TYR A 214 18.26 -15.57 -10.48
CA TYR A 214 18.47 -14.91 -9.19
C TYR A 214 18.84 -15.92 -8.10
N LEU A 215 18.03 -16.96 -7.90
CA LEU A 215 18.25 -17.99 -6.89
C LEU A 215 19.54 -18.79 -7.15
N TYR A 216 19.87 -19.08 -8.41
CA TYR A 216 21.12 -19.72 -8.78
C TYR A 216 22.33 -18.84 -8.39
N SER A 217 22.27 -17.53 -8.66
CA SER A 217 23.36 -16.60 -8.34
C SER A 217 23.64 -16.46 -6.84
N VAL A 218 22.64 -16.73 -5.99
CA VAL A 218 22.75 -16.71 -4.52
C VAL A 218 22.87 -18.11 -3.91
N SER A 219 23.19 -19.12 -4.73
CA SER A 219 23.44 -20.52 -4.31
C SER A 219 22.24 -21.25 -3.68
N LEU A 220 21.02 -20.81 -3.98
CA LEU A 220 19.79 -21.51 -3.58
C LEU A 220 19.35 -22.56 -4.60
N LEU A 221 19.86 -22.52 -5.82
CA LEU A 221 19.65 -23.55 -6.85
C LEU A 221 20.98 -24.10 -7.35
N ASP A 222 21.00 -25.38 -7.66
CA ASP A 222 22.02 -26.02 -8.49
C ASP A 222 21.59 -26.02 -9.98
N ASP A 223 22.38 -26.66 -10.84
CA ASP A 223 22.10 -26.74 -12.29
C ASP A 223 20.74 -27.39 -12.58
N GLN A 224 20.34 -28.40 -11.80
CA GLN A 224 19.07 -29.09 -11.98
C GLN A 224 17.91 -28.19 -11.54
N GLY A 225 18.01 -27.58 -10.36
CA GLY A 225 17.00 -26.66 -9.86
C GLY A 225 16.82 -25.45 -10.76
N LEU A 226 17.90 -24.92 -11.33
CA LEU A 226 17.82 -23.85 -12.33
C LEU A 226 17.04 -24.29 -13.58
N ALA A 227 17.30 -25.49 -14.11
CA ALA A 227 16.59 -26.02 -15.27
C ALA A 227 15.09 -26.21 -14.99
N GLU A 228 14.73 -26.81 -13.85
CA GLU A 228 13.33 -27.04 -13.46
C GLU A 228 12.55 -25.73 -13.26
N VAL A 229 13.15 -24.74 -12.59
CA VAL A 229 12.54 -23.42 -12.40
C VAL A 229 12.40 -22.66 -13.73
N SER A 230 13.40 -22.77 -14.61
CA SER A 230 13.35 -22.10 -15.92
C SER A 230 12.26 -22.69 -16.82
N GLU A 231 12.09 -24.01 -16.84
CA GLU A 231 11.07 -24.68 -17.65
C GLU A 231 9.64 -24.21 -17.29
N ILE A 232 9.31 -24.12 -16.00
CA ILE A 232 7.99 -23.65 -15.59
C ILE A 232 7.83 -22.14 -15.83
N ALA A 233 8.89 -21.34 -15.69
CA ALA A 233 8.86 -19.92 -16.02
C ALA A 233 8.59 -19.68 -17.52
N GLU A 234 9.14 -20.50 -18.41
CA GLU A 234 8.84 -20.46 -19.86
C GLU A 234 7.37 -20.75 -20.16
N GLN A 235 6.73 -21.67 -19.43
CA GLN A 235 5.29 -21.93 -19.58
C GLN A 235 4.46 -20.71 -19.17
N VAL A 236 4.84 -20.03 -18.07
CA VAL A 236 4.19 -18.77 -17.65
C VAL A 236 4.36 -17.70 -18.73
N LEU A 237 5.56 -17.57 -19.29
CA LEU A 237 5.88 -16.64 -20.38
C LEU A 237 5.01 -16.90 -21.62
N ASP A 238 4.89 -18.15 -22.04
CA ASP A 238 4.07 -18.54 -23.19
C ASP A 238 2.58 -18.19 -22.98
N ALA A 239 2.03 -18.46 -21.78
CA ALA A 239 0.66 -18.08 -21.45
C ALA A 239 0.45 -16.56 -21.46
N VAL A 240 1.41 -15.78 -20.91
CA VAL A 240 1.38 -14.31 -20.94
C VAL A 240 1.43 -13.80 -22.38
N ASN A 241 2.31 -14.34 -23.23
CA ASN A 241 2.45 -13.94 -24.64
C ASN A 241 1.19 -14.24 -25.46
N LYS A 242 0.46 -15.30 -25.11
CA LYS A 242 -0.84 -15.66 -25.71
C LYS A 242 -2.01 -14.84 -25.16
N GLY A 243 -1.78 -13.98 -24.16
CA GLY A 243 -2.83 -13.20 -23.48
C GLY A 243 -3.73 -14.04 -22.57
N LEU A 244 -3.31 -15.26 -22.22
CA LEU A 244 -4.04 -16.20 -21.37
C LEU A 244 -3.74 -15.91 -19.88
N TYR A 245 -4.07 -14.71 -19.42
CA TYR A 245 -3.61 -14.23 -18.10
C TYR A 245 -4.10 -15.05 -16.91
N LYS A 246 -5.31 -15.62 -16.97
CA LYS A 246 -5.81 -16.53 -15.92
C LYS A 246 -4.96 -17.81 -15.84
N GLU A 247 -4.61 -18.37 -17.00
CA GLU A 247 -3.74 -19.54 -17.08
C GLU A 247 -2.32 -19.20 -16.64
N ALA A 248 -1.81 -18.02 -17.01
CA ALA A 248 -0.53 -17.53 -16.52
C ALA A 248 -0.49 -17.41 -14.99
N THR A 249 -1.56 -16.89 -14.35
CA THR A 249 -1.68 -16.86 -12.89
C THR A 249 -1.68 -18.27 -12.30
N MET A 250 -2.30 -19.23 -12.99
CA MET A 250 -2.28 -20.64 -12.57
C MET A 250 -0.88 -21.26 -12.63
N LEU A 251 -0.18 -21.02 -13.73
CA LEU A 251 1.19 -21.50 -13.94
C LEU A 251 2.17 -20.81 -12.99
N TRP A 252 1.95 -19.52 -12.67
CA TRP A 252 2.73 -18.77 -11.70
C TRP A 252 2.72 -19.44 -10.32
N GLY A 253 1.52 -19.77 -9.80
CA GLY A 253 1.44 -20.49 -8.53
C GLY A 253 1.95 -21.94 -8.59
N LYS A 254 2.20 -22.50 -9.79
CA LYS A 254 2.96 -23.76 -9.93
C LYS A 254 4.46 -23.51 -9.92
N ALA A 255 4.93 -22.44 -10.55
CA ALA A 255 6.33 -22.04 -10.53
C ALA A 255 6.83 -21.82 -9.10
N GLU A 256 6.00 -21.19 -8.27
CA GLU A 256 6.28 -21.03 -6.84
C GLU A 256 6.59 -22.36 -6.11
N MET A 257 5.79 -23.40 -6.36
CA MET A 257 6.03 -24.73 -5.76
C MET A 257 7.31 -25.38 -6.27
N VAL A 258 7.62 -25.21 -7.56
CA VAL A 258 8.86 -25.74 -8.15
C VAL A 258 10.07 -25.08 -7.52
N VAL A 259 10.01 -23.77 -7.30
CA VAL A 259 11.04 -23.02 -6.58
C VAL A 259 11.22 -23.55 -5.16
N GLU A 260 10.15 -23.65 -4.37
CA GLU A 260 10.26 -24.12 -2.98
C GLU A 260 10.83 -25.52 -2.86
N LYS A 261 10.39 -26.43 -3.72
CA LYS A 261 10.88 -27.81 -3.78
C LYS A 261 12.39 -27.84 -4.03
N ASN A 262 12.90 -26.96 -4.89
CA ASN A 262 14.32 -26.90 -5.24
C ASN A 262 15.17 -26.07 -4.27
N THR A 263 14.56 -25.35 -3.32
CA THR A 263 15.25 -24.40 -2.43
C THR A 263 15.07 -24.69 -0.95
N ASP A 264 14.53 -25.87 -0.59
CA ASP A 264 14.22 -26.23 0.80
C ASP A 264 13.27 -25.19 1.46
N GLY A 265 12.25 -24.80 0.70
CA GLY A 265 11.16 -23.95 1.16
C GLY A 265 11.53 -22.48 1.35
N VAL A 266 12.28 -21.88 0.41
CA VAL A 266 12.63 -20.45 0.46
C VAL A 266 11.39 -19.58 0.64
N ASN A 267 11.49 -18.57 1.51
CA ASN A 267 10.45 -17.57 1.65
C ASN A 267 10.50 -16.58 0.47
N PHE A 268 9.38 -16.48 -0.26
CA PHE A 268 9.23 -15.58 -1.40
C PHE A 268 9.39 -14.10 -1.05
N TYR A 269 9.22 -13.72 0.21
CA TYR A 269 9.36 -12.33 0.65
C TYR A 269 10.74 -11.99 1.20
N ASN A 270 11.59 -12.99 1.50
CA ASN A 270 12.98 -12.79 1.91
C ASN A 270 13.78 -14.09 1.77
N ILE A 271 14.69 -14.14 0.79
CA ILE A 271 15.46 -15.35 0.44
C ILE A 271 16.34 -15.92 1.56
N LEU A 272 16.61 -15.16 2.62
CA LEU A 272 17.39 -15.62 3.76
C LEU A 272 16.56 -16.36 4.81
N THR A 273 15.26 -16.47 4.59
CA THR A 273 14.31 -17.12 5.50
C THR A 273 13.56 -18.23 4.78
N LYS A 274 12.91 -19.10 5.54
CA LYS A 274 12.06 -20.17 5.02
C LYS A 274 10.61 -19.85 5.27
N SER A 275 9.75 -20.26 4.34
CA SER A 275 8.31 -20.32 4.58
C SER A 275 8.05 -21.25 5.76
N THR A 276 7.13 -20.89 6.66
CA THR A 276 6.72 -21.82 7.75
C THR A 276 6.22 -23.12 7.13
N PRO A 277 6.76 -24.28 7.53
CA PRO A 277 6.36 -25.55 6.92
C PRO A 277 4.88 -25.81 7.19
N GLU A 278 4.09 -25.98 6.12
CA GLU A 278 2.80 -26.67 6.23
C GLU A 278 3.05 -28.10 6.69
N SER A 279 2.17 -28.63 7.54
CA SER A 279 2.41 -29.93 8.15
C SER A 279 2.41 -31.03 7.09
N ALA A 280 3.28 -32.04 7.22
CA ALA A 280 3.38 -33.15 6.26
C ALA A 280 2.07 -33.96 6.08
N ALA A 281 1.08 -33.78 6.96
CA ALA A 281 -0.25 -34.36 6.82
C ALA A 281 -1.11 -33.62 5.77
N GLU A 282 -0.92 -32.30 5.59
CA GLU A 282 -1.65 -31.47 4.62
C GLU A 282 -1.25 -31.85 3.18
N LEU A 283 0.05 -32.11 2.93
CA LEU A 283 0.63 -32.55 1.65
C LEU A 283 -0.01 -33.82 1.04
N SER A 284 -0.60 -34.68 1.88
CA SER A 284 -1.20 -35.95 1.45
C SER A 284 -2.67 -35.83 1.04
N PHE A 285 -3.36 -34.76 1.44
CA PHE A 285 -4.77 -34.48 1.07
C PHE A 285 -4.89 -33.54 -0.15
N GLU A 286 -3.75 -32.96 -0.56
CA GLU A 286 -3.58 -31.85 -1.51
C GLU A 286 -3.78 -32.17 -3.00
N PHE A 287 -3.86 -33.44 -3.40
CA PHE A 287 -4.01 -33.80 -4.82
C PHE A 287 -5.41 -33.52 -5.40
N THR A 288 -6.36 -33.05 -4.59
CA THR A 288 -7.79 -32.95 -4.95
C THR A 288 -8.38 -31.53 -4.92
N GLN A 289 -7.62 -30.49 -4.53
CA GLN A 289 -8.17 -29.14 -4.37
C GLN A 289 -7.85 -28.19 -5.54
N SER A 290 -8.76 -27.22 -5.74
CA SER A 290 -8.65 -26.14 -6.73
C SER A 290 -7.38 -25.31 -6.50
N HIS A 291 -6.68 -24.95 -7.58
CA HIS A 291 -5.48 -24.09 -7.56
C HIS A 291 -5.64 -22.81 -6.72
N LEU A 292 -6.84 -22.21 -6.73
CA LEU A 292 -7.15 -21.00 -5.98
C LEU A 292 -7.13 -21.21 -4.46
N VAL A 293 -7.46 -22.41 -3.99
CA VAL A 293 -7.39 -22.74 -2.56
C VAL A 293 -5.94 -22.82 -2.08
N ARG A 294 -5.03 -23.28 -2.94
CA ARG A 294 -3.60 -23.32 -2.63
C ARG A 294 -2.99 -21.91 -2.56
N LEU A 295 -3.28 -21.06 -3.54
CA LEU A 295 -2.86 -19.64 -3.47
C LEU A 295 -3.43 -18.93 -2.24
N PHE A 296 -4.68 -19.26 -1.86
CA PHE A 296 -5.29 -18.78 -0.64
C PHE A 296 -4.54 -19.24 0.61
N GLN A 297 -4.25 -20.53 0.77
CA GLN A 297 -3.53 -21.04 1.93
C GLN A 297 -2.14 -20.39 2.08
N ARG A 298 -1.46 -20.19 0.95
CA ARG A 298 -0.11 -19.65 0.87
C ARG A 298 -0.01 -18.14 1.17
N HIS A 299 -0.77 -17.31 0.47
CA HIS A 299 -0.65 -15.85 0.57
C HIS A 299 -1.66 -15.22 1.52
N VAL A 300 -2.77 -15.90 1.78
CA VAL A 300 -3.92 -15.27 2.44
C VAL A 300 -4.19 -15.85 3.83
N ARG A 301 -4.19 -17.17 4.00
CA ARG A 301 -4.61 -17.83 5.25
C ARG A 301 -3.74 -17.43 6.45
N GLN A 302 -2.42 -17.41 6.29
CA GLN A 302 -1.49 -17.01 7.36
C GLN A 302 -1.71 -15.56 7.82
N LEU A 303 -2.29 -14.71 6.95
CA LEU A 303 -2.58 -13.31 7.22
C LEU A 303 -4.01 -13.09 7.79
N GLN A 304 -4.83 -14.14 7.91
CA GLN A 304 -6.20 -14.06 8.41
C GLN A 304 -6.35 -14.52 9.87
N GLU A 305 -5.42 -15.33 10.39
CA GLU A 305 -5.47 -15.91 11.75
C GLU A 305 -4.29 -15.48 12.66
N ASP A 306 -3.53 -14.46 12.25
CA ASP A 306 -2.35 -13.97 12.97
C ASP A 306 -2.66 -12.90 14.03
N ASP A 307 -1.62 -12.49 14.78
CA ASP A 307 -1.69 -11.42 15.79
C ASP A 307 -2.26 -10.10 15.22
N LEU A 308 -2.04 -9.83 13.93
CA LEU A 308 -2.58 -8.64 13.27
C LEU A 308 -4.09 -8.75 13.09
N SER A 309 -4.61 -9.92 12.70
CA SER A 309 -6.05 -10.16 12.64
C SER A 309 -6.73 -9.99 14.00
N GLN A 310 -6.12 -10.51 15.06
CA GLN A 310 -6.63 -10.32 16.43
C GLN A 310 -6.63 -8.85 16.85
N LEU A 311 -5.57 -8.11 16.51
CA LEU A 311 -5.47 -6.67 16.76
C LEU A 311 -6.58 -5.90 16.01
N MET A 312 -6.71 -6.15 14.71
CA MET A 312 -7.60 -5.42 13.82
C MET A 312 -9.07 -5.70 14.18
N ASN A 313 -9.45 -6.96 14.35
CA ASN A 313 -10.82 -7.34 14.72
C ASN A 313 -11.16 -7.10 16.20
N GLY A 314 -10.14 -6.93 17.06
CA GLY A 314 -10.29 -6.69 18.49
C GLY A 314 -10.19 -5.20 18.86
N PRO A 315 -9.07 -4.76 19.46
CA PRO A 315 -8.90 -3.38 19.92
C PRO A 315 -9.16 -2.30 18.86
N ILE A 316 -8.70 -2.51 17.62
CA ILE A 316 -8.82 -1.51 16.56
C ILE A 316 -10.27 -1.36 16.12
N ARG A 317 -10.99 -2.46 15.83
CA ARG A 317 -12.43 -2.40 15.50
C ARG A 317 -13.24 -1.69 16.59
N LYS A 318 -12.95 -1.96 17.87
CA LYS A 318 -13.58 -1.28 19.02
C LYS A 318 -13.31 0.23 19.04
N LYS A 319 -12.11 0.65 18.64
CA LYS A 319 -11.73 2.08 18.51
C LYS A 319 -12.44 2.76 17.35
N LEU A 320 -12.47 2.11 16.19
CA LEU A 320 -13.00 2.67 14.94
C LEU A 320 -14.52 2.87 14.98
N LYS A 321 -15.26 1.97 15.65
CA LYS A 321 -16.73 2.02 15.92
C LYS A 321 -17.66 2.06 14.70
N ILE A 322 -17.15 2.33 13.50
CA ILE A 322 -17.94 2.47 12.28
C ILE A 322 -17.88 1.23 11.36
N ILE A 323 -17.11 0.21 11.75
CA ILE A 323 -17.00 -1.03 10.97
C ILE A 323 -18.33 -1.80 11.09
N PRO A 324 -18.99 -2.15 9.97
CA PRO A 324 -20.23 -2.93 9.99
C PRO A 324 -20.10 -4.24 10.79
N GLU A 325 -21.18 -4.72 11.39
CA GLU A 325 -21.15 -5.92 12.26
C GLU A 325 -20.71 -7.19 11.52
N ASP A 326 -21.06 -7.31 10.24
CA ASP A 326 -20.75 -8.41 9.33
C ASP A 326 -19.42 -8.24 8.58
N CYS A 327 -18.75 -7.09 8.72
CA CYS A 327 -17.44 -6.85 8.15
C CYS A 327 -16.34 -7.27 9.15
N PHE A 328 -15.54 -8.26 8.78
CA PHE A 328 -14.36 -8.70 9.52
C PHE A 328 -13.11 -8.37 8.71
N TRP A 329 -12.09 -7.86 9.41
CA TRP A 329 -10.80 -7.62 8.81
C TRP A 329 -10.11 -8.95 8.49
N GLY A 330 -9.51 -9.04 7.32
CA GLY A 330 -8.55 -10.07 6.96
C GLY A 330 -7.33 -9.44 6.28
N GLY A 331 -6.14 -10.00 6.51
CA GLY A 331 -4.90 -9.42 6.01
C GLY A 331 -4.82 -9.37 4.49
N GLN A 332 -5.25 -10.44 3.82
CA GLN A 332 -5.49 -10.44 2.39
C GLN A 332 -6.89 -10.99 2.08
N SER A 333 -7.55 -10.46 1.05
CA SER A 333 -8.89 -10.86 0.64
C SER A 333 -8.86 -11.88 -0.49
N THR A 334 -9.33 -13.10 -0.20
CA THR A 334 -9.45 -14.19 -1.18
C THR A 334 -10.33 -13.83 -2.34
N SER A 335 -11.51 -13.27 -2.05
CA SER A 335 -12.49 -12.91 -3.06
C SER A 335 -11.94 -11.85 -4.00
N VAL A 336 -11.19 -10.88 -3.48
CA VAL A 336 -10.50 -9.88 -4.31
C VAL A 336 -9.46 -10.56 -5.20
N PHE A 337 -8.59 -11.41 -4.64
CA PHE A 337 -7.57 -12.10 -5.42
C PHE A 337 -8.17 -12.95 -6.55
N GLN A 338 -9.20 -13.74 -6.24
CA GLN A 338 -9.89 -14.58 -7.22
C GLN A 338 -10.55 -13.77 -8.35
N ASN A 339 -11.18 -12.64 -8.03
CA ASN A 339 -11.79 -11.80 -9.06
C ASN A 339 -10.75 -11.06 -9.92
N MET A 340 -9.55 -10.79 -9.36
CA MET A 340 -8.44 -10.14 -10.04
C MET A 340 -7.47 -11.12 -10.75
N GLU A 341 -7.74 -12.43 -10.74
CA GLU A 341 -6.84 -13.46 -11.29
C GLU A 341 -6.46 -13.24 -12.76
N GLY A 342 -7.36 -12.63 -13.54
CA GLY A 342 -7.14 -12.30 -14.96
C GLY A 342 -6.34 -11.03 -15.19
N ASP A 343 -6.23 -10.17 -14.18
CA ASP A 343 -5.41 -8.95 -14.20
C ASP A 343 -4.02 -9.21 -13.60
N PHE A 344 -3.90 -10.22 -12.73
CA PHE A 344 -2.72 -10.47 -11.90
C PHE A 344 -1.41 -10.55 -12.70
N MET A 345 -1.36 -11.40 -13.72
CA MET A 345 -0.18 -11.59 -14.58
C MET A 345 -0.06 -10.62 -15.76
N LYS A 346 -1.00 -9.68 -15.92
CA LYS A 346 -0.95 -8.69 -17.01
C LYS A 346 0.11 -7.62 -16.70
N PRO A 347 1.11 -7.38 -17.57
CA PRO A 347 2.10 -6.33 -17.34
C PRO A 347 1.49 -4.94 -17.57
N VAL A 348 1.95 -3.96 -16.81
CA VAL A 348 1.52 -2.55 -16.88
C VAL A 348 2.68 -1.57 -17.11
N VAL A 349 3.80 -2.06 -17.68
CA VAL A 349 4.98 -1.24 -18.00
C VAL A 349 4.62 -0.01 -18.84
N SER A 350 3.65 -0.12 -19.76
CA SER A 350 3.21 1.00 -20.59
C SER A 350 2.56 2.13 -19.79
N ILE A 351 1.91 1.84 -18.66
CA ILE A 351 1.34 2.87 -17.78
C ILE A 351 2.47 3.69 -17.13
N VAL A 352 3.58 3.05 -16.80
CA VAL A 352 4.77 3.74 -16.28
C VAL A 352 5.39 4.64 -17.35
N ASP A 353 5.44 4.19 -18.61
CA ASP A 353 5.83 5.05 -19.74
C ASP A 353 4.93 6.29 -19.85
N GLU A 354 3.61 6.11 -19.80
CA GLU A 354 2.65 7.23 -19.87
C GLU A 354 2.82 8.22 -18.72
N LEU A 355 3.04 7.74 -17.49
CA LEU A 355 3.33 8.59 -16.33
C LEU A 355 4.60 9.42 -16.54
N LEU A 356 5.67 8.77 -16.99
CA LEU A 356 6.96 9.42 -17.20
C LEU A 356 6.92 10.46 -18.33
N GLU A 357 6.22 10.16 -19.43
CA GLU A 357 6.00 11.11 -20.53
C GLU A 357 5.08 12.27 -20.14
N ALA A 358 4.11 12.04 -19.26
CA ALA A 358 3.28 13.08 -18.66
C ALA A 358 4.03 13.98 -17.66
N GLY A 359 5.30 13.69 -17.36
CA GLY A 359 6.13 14.44 -16.42
C GLY A 359 5.82 14.15 -14.95
N VAL A 360 5.05 13.09 -14.65
CA VAL A 360 4.78 12.64 -13.28
C VAL A 360 6.06 12.01 -12.72
N ASN A 361 6.39 12.29 -11.45
CA ASN A 361 7.52 11.64 -10.81
C ASN A 361 7.18 10.17 -10.53
N VAL A 362 8.04 9.27 -10.99
CA VAL A 362 7.99 7.83 -10.70
C VAL A 362 9.26 7.47 -9.94
N THR A 363 9.09 6.96 -8.74
CA THR A 363 10.15 6.32 -7.98
C THR A 363 9.92 4.82 -7.98
N VAL A 364 10.94 4.03 -8.30
CA VAL A 364 10.96 2.59 -8.02
C VAL A 364 11.86 2.37 -6.81
N TYR A 365 11.48 1.50 -5.90
CA TYR A 365 12.37 1.03 -4.84
C TYR A 365 12.20 -0.47 -4.63
N ASN A 366 13.29 -1.18 -4.39
CA ASN A 366 13.29 -2.63 -4.26
C ASN A 366 14.19 -3.12 -3.14
N GLY A 367 13.71 -4.11 -2.38
CA GLY A 367 14.51 -4.90 -1.46
C GLY A 367 15.44 -5.86 -2.21
N GLN A 368 16.71 -5.90 -1.81
CA GLN A 368 17.71 -6.78 -2.40
C GLN A 368 17.39 -8.29 -2.24
N LEU A 369 16.69 -8.65 -1.17
CA LEU A 369 16.42 -10.02 -0.75
C LEU A 369 15.01 -10.48 -1.11
N ASP A 370 14.23 -9.65 -1.81
CA ASP A 370 12.91 -10.03 -2.30
C ASP A 370 13.06 -11.04 -3.44
N LEU A 371 12.30 -12.14 -3.37
CA LEU A 371 12.23 -13.14 -4.43
C LEU A 371 11.01 -12.95 -5.29
N ILE A 372 9.83 -12.69 -4.70
CA ILE A 372 8.60 -12.58 -5.47
C ILE A 372 8.78 -11.52 -6.54
N VAL A 373 9.28 -10.34 -6.18
CA VAL A 373 9.50 -9.21 -7.08
C VAL A 373 10.98 -8.90 -7.21
N ASP A 374 11.74 -9.91 -7.64
CA ASP A 374 13.20 -9.88 -7.51
C ASP A 374 13.91 -8.77 -8.28
N THR A 375 15.07 -8.49 -7.72
CA THR A 375 16.13 -7.62 -8.22
C THR A 375 16.37 -7.62 -9.74
N MET A 376 16.51 -8.78 -10.36
CA MET A 376 16.81 -8.90 -11.78
C MET A 376 15.57 -8.61 -12.64
N GLY A 377 14.40 -9.10 -12.23
CA GLY A 377 13.14 -8.84 -12.93
C GLY A 377 12.76 -7.37 -12.95
N GLN A 378 13.06 -6.66 -11.85
CA GLN A 378 12.78 -5.22 -11.74
C GLN A 378 13.68 -4.38 -12.63
N GLU A 379 14.97 -4.71 -12.70
CA GLU A 379 15.84 -4.12 -13.71
C GLU A 379 15.41 -4.45 -15.14
N ALA A 380 14.93 -5.68 -15.39
CA ALA A 380 14.53 -6.13 -16.72
C ALA A 380 13.38 -5.30 -17.29
N TRP A 381 12.31 -5.07 -16.53
CA TRP A 381 11.19 -4.25 -17.04
C TRP A 381 11.54 -2.77 -17.13
N LEU A 382 12.34 -2.23 -16.20
CA LEU A 382 12.82 -0.84 -16.27
C LEU A 382 13.62 -0.58 -17.55
N ARG A 383 14.43 -1.55 -17.98
CA ARG A 383 15.19 -1.47 -19.24
C ARG A 383 14.32 -1.56 -20.49
N LYS A 384 13.07 -2.02 -20.38
CA LYS A 384 12.09 -2.10 -21.47
C LYS A 384 11.19 -0.88 -21.60
N LEU A 385 11.29 0.08 -20.68
CA LEU A 385 10.58 1.36 -20.79
C LEU A 385 10.86 2.01 -22.16
N LYS A 386 9.84 2.66 -22.70
CA LYS A 386 9.91 3.45 -23.93
C LYS A 386 10.07 4.93 -23.65
N TRP A 387 10.13 5.35 -22.38
CA TRP A 387 10.40 6.71 -21.97
C TRP A 387 11.62 7.31 -22.68
N THR A 388 11.42 8.48 -23.27
CA THR A 388 12.38 9.14 -24.19
C THR A 388 13.76 9.38 -23.57
N GLU A 389 13.82 9.51 -22.25
CA GLU A 389 15.05 9.84 -21.52
C GLU A 389 15.73 8.61 -20.89
N LEU A 390 15.18 7.40 -21.09
CA LEU A 390 15.72 6.15 -20.58
C LEU A 390 17.20 5.92 -20.96
N PRO A 391 17.67 6.21 -22.20
CA PRO A 391 19.08 6.02 -22.55
C PRO A 391 20.04 6.79 -21.63
N LYS A 392 19.66 8.00 -21.19
CA LYS A 392 20.47 8.81 -20.27
C LYS A 392 20.40 8.28 -18.85
N PHE A 393 19.23 7.83 -18.40
CA PHE A 393 19.08 7.16 -17.11
C PHE A 393 19.96 5.90 -17.03
N ASN A 394 19.99 5.09 -18.09
CA ASN A 394 20.77 3.85 -18.15
C ASN A 394 22.29 4.09 -18.10
N GLN A 395 22.76 5.25 -18.56
CA GLN A 395 24.17 5.64 -18.47
C GLN A 395 24.61 6.06 -17.06
N LEU A 396 23.67 6.30 -16.14
CA LEU A 396 24.00 6.67 -14.77
C LEU A 396 24.63 5.50 -14.02
N ARG A 397 25.60 5.84 -13.17
CA ARG A 397 26.17 4.93 -12.17
C ARG A 397 25.35 4.99 -10.90
N TRP A 398 25.25 3.85 -10.24
CA TRP A 398 24.69 3.74 -8.89
C TRP A 398 25.45 4.66 -7.93
N LYS A 399 24.71 5.47 -7.16
CA LYS A 399 25.25 6.26 -6.05
C LYS A 399 24.94 5.55 -4.73
N PRO A 400 25.93 5.26 -3.88
CA PRO A 400 25.66 4.65 -2.59
C PRO A 400 24.95 5.63 -1.66
N LEU A 401 24.04 5.11 -0.85
CA LEU A 401 23.36 5.79 0.23
C LEU A 401 23.65 5.09 1.55
N TYR A 402 23.70 5.87 2.61
CA TYR A 402 23.99 5.44 3.97
C TYR A 402 22.90 5.99 4.90
N THR A 403 22.50 5.23 5.91
CA THR A 403 21.61 5.74 6.98
C THR A 403 22.29 6.87 7.74
N ASP A 404 23.54 6.66 8.17
CA ASP A 404 24.44 7.67 8.75
C ASP A 404 25.61 7.94 7.77
N PRO A 405 25.93 9.21 7.44
CA PRO A 405 27.10 9.57 6.62
C PRO A 405 28.45 9.03 7.14
N LYS A 406 28.56 8.67 8.42
CA LYS A 406 29.75 8.08 9.04
C LYS A 406 29.77 6.55 8.96
N SER A 407 28.69 5.93 8.51
CA SER A 407 28.59 4.48 8.39
C SER A 407 29.59 3.95 7.35
N SER A 408 30.28 2.86 7.69
CA SER A 408 31.05 2.08 6.73
C SER A 408 30.19 1.13 5.89
N GLU A 409 28.90 0.99 6.21
CA GLU A 409 27.98 0.07 5.57
C GLU A 409 27.04 0.79 4.61
N THR A 410 27.16 0.50 3.32
CA THR A 410 26.17 0.93 2.34
C THR A 410 24.80 0.37 2.70
N SER A 411 23.79 1.23 2.68
CA SER A 411 22.40 0.87 3.01
C SER A 411 21.53 0.78 1.76
N ALA A 412 21.83 1.57 0.75
CA ALA A 412 21.14 1.50 -0.52
C ALA A 412 22.01 2.00 -1.68
N PHE A 413 21.57 1.78 -2.91
CA PHE A 413 22.05 2.50 -4.09
C PHE A 413 20.91 3.27 -4.74
N VAL A 414 21.22 4.39 -5.41
CA VAL A 414 20.23 5.17 -6.15
C VAL A 414 20.73 5.58 -7.54
N LYS A 415 19.83 5.54 -8.51
CA LYS A 415 19.91 6.29 -9.77
C LYS A 415 18.72 7.24 -9.85
N SER A 416 18.94 8.48 -10.28
CA SER A 416 17.86 9.42 -10.50
C SER A 416 18.19 10.32 -11.68
N TYR A 417 17.24 10.43 -12.61
CA TYR A 417 17.30 11.30 -13.77
C TYR A 417 15.92 11.87 -14.05
N LYS A 418 15.80 13.20 -14.11
CA LYS A 418 14.51 13.90 -14.29
C LYS A 418 13.45 13.37 -13.32
N ASN A 419 12.36 12.84 -13.84
CA ASN A 419 11.20 12.35 -13.09
C ASN A 419 11.22 10.82 -12.88
N LEU A 420 12.35 10.14 -13.11
CA LEU A 420 12.55 8.74 -12.75
C LEU A 420 13.65 8.61 -11.68
N ALA A 421 13.36 7.93 -10.59
CA ALA A 421 14.33 7.48 -9.60
C ALA A 421 14.20 5.97 -9.36
N PHE A 422 15.33 5.31 -9.12
CA PHE A 422 15.36 3.91 -8.71
C PHE A 422 16.27 3.75 -7.49
N TYR A 423 15.71 3.21 -6.41
CA TYR A 423 16.40 2.88 -5.18
C TYR A 423 16.55 1.37 -5.01
N TRP A 424 17.73 0.97 -4.60
CA TRP A 424 18.04 -0.41 -4.27
C TRP A 424 18.37 -0.52 -2.80
N ILE A 425 17.52 -1.19 -2.02
CA ILE A 425 17.66 -1.23 -0.57
C ILE A 425 18.33 -2.54 -0.15
N LEU A 426 19.56 -2.43 0.36
CA LEU A 426 20.35 -3.60 0.73
C LEU A 426 19.79 -4.21 2.02
N ARG A 427 19.83 -5.55 2.11
CA ARG A 427 19.35 -6.34 3.26
C ARG A 427 17.85 -6.18 3.59
N ALA A 428 17.06 -5.63 2.66
CA ALA A 428 15.60 -5.66 2.74
C ALA A 428 15.06 -6.77 1.84
N GLY A 429 14.06 -7.51 2.31
CA GLY A 429 13.15 -8.29 1.48
C GLY A 429 11.99 -7.43 0.96
N HIS A 430 10.85 -8.07 0.73
CA HIS A 430 9.67 -7.47 0.09
C HIS A 430 9.11 -6.27 0.86
N MET A 431 9.00 -6.38 2.19
CA MET A 431 8.53 -5.30 3.07
C MET A 431 9.68 -4.40 3.50
N VAL A 432 10.17 -3.58 2.56
CA VAL A 432 11.32 -2.69 2.76
C VAL A 432 11.23 -1.85 4.06
N PRO A 433 10.09 -1.22 4.42
CA PRO A 433 10.01 -0.44 5.65
C PRO A 433 10.10 -1.28 6.93
N SER A 434 9.69 -2.55 6.88
CA SER A 434 9.82 -3.49 8.00
C SER A 434 11.29 -3.91 8.17
N ASP A 435 11.95 -4.29 7.08
CA ASP A 435 13.29 -4.87 7.13
C ASP A 435 14.41 -3.82 7.28
N GLN A 436 14.25 -2.65 6.66
CA GLN A 436 15.24 -1.56 6.65
C GLN A 436 14.59 -0.19 6.93
N GLY A 437 13.83 -0.09 8.01
CA GLY A 437 13.01 1.09 8.34
C GLY A 437 13.75 2.44 8.37
N ASP A 438 15.00 2.50 8.85
CA ASP A 438 15.79 3.74 8.82
C ASP A 438 16.06 4.21 7.38
N MET A 439 16.44 3.28 6.50
CA MET A 439 16.70 3.59 5.10
C MET A 439 15.40 3.88 4.35
N ALA A 440 14.31 3.17 4.64
CA ALA A 440 13.00 3.42 4.05
C ALA A 440 12.48 4.83 4.39
N LEU A 441 12.60 5.25 5.66
CA LEU A 441 12.22 6.61 6.09
C LEU A 441 13.07 7.68 5.39
N LYS A 442 14.38 7.49 5.31
CA LYS A 442 15.28 8.42 4.64
C LYS A 442 15.03 8.46 3.12
N MET A 443 14.76 7.33 2.48
CA MET A 443 14.34 7.28 1.08
C MET A 443 13.05 8.09 0.88
N MET A 444 12.04 7.90 1.73
CA MET A 444 10.79 8.68 1.63
C MET A 444 11.07 10.19 1.73
N ARG A 445 11.95 10.62 2.64
CA ARG A 445 12.38 12.03 2.73
C ARG A 445 13.07 12.52 1.46
N LEU A 446 13.97 11.74 0.86
CA LEU A 446 14.62 12.08 -0.40
C LEU A 446 13.60 12.21 -1.55
N VAL A 447 12.68 11.25 -1.68
CA VAL A 447 11.63 11.25 -2.71
C VAL A 447 10.70 12.46 -2.56
N THR A 448 10.39 12.83 -1.33
CA THR A 448 9.55 13.98 -0.99
C THR A 448 10.33 15.29 -0.84
N ARG A 449 11.62 15.30 -1.23
CA ARG A 449 12.51 16.48 -1.28
C ARG A 449 12.68 17.20 0.07
N GLN A 450 12.78 16.42 1.14
CA GLN A 450 13.01 16.90 2.50
C GLN A 450 14.47 16.80 2.95
N GLU A 451 15.31 16.08 2.19
CA GLU A 451 16.75 15.90 2.40
C GLU A 451 17.53 16.09 1.10
#